data_AF-A0A2M8AIC3-F1
#
_entry.id   AF-A0A2M8AIC3-F1
#
_cell.length_a   1.000
_cell.length_b   1.000
_cell.length_c   1.000
_cell.angle_alpha   90.00
_cell.angle_beta   90.00
_cell.angle_gamma   90.00
#
_symmetry.space_group_name_H-M   'P 1'
#
loop_
_entity.id
_entity.type
_entity.pdbx_description
1 polymer ?
#
loop_
_entity_poly.entity_id
_entity_poly.type
_entity_poly.pdbx_seq_one_letter_code
_entity_poly.pdbx_strand_id
1 'polypeptide(L)'
;TILIEYKKGDKKHGKNKKTGQPWVKEFFTHYGYFENAGAPDGDNLDVYVVPRAKAKKPIYVFHNLTPDGSAFDEDKVFMGCNNLDQAKLLWKMHVHEPEKMWGGVCEFTTEEFSKILNRMQETSQGIIAKPDCFYSLKNKGFLPENLTSLAFNEYLHNS
;
A
#
# COMPACT_ATOMS: atom_id res chain seq x y z
N THR A 1 8.23 -11.38 -6.62
CA THR A 1 7.54 -12.49 -5.92
C THR A 1 6.77 -11.93 -4.74
N ILE A 2 5.68 -12.57 -4.28
CA ILE A 2 5.04 -12.25 -2.99
C ILE A 2 5.44 -13.32 -1.98
N LEU A 3 5.96 -12.91 -0.83
CA LEU A 3 6.25 -13.79 0.30
C LEU A 3 5.19 -13.56 1.38
N ILE A 4 4.39 -14.58 1.68
CA ILE A 4 3.33 -14.52 2.71
C ILE A 4 3.94 -14.80 4.08
N GLU A 5 3.86 -13.82 4.97
CA GLU A 5 4.33 -13.95 6.36
C GLU A 5 3.21 -14.39 7.31
N TYR A 6 2.00 -13.88 7.12
CA TYR A 6 0.85 -14.17 7.97
C TYR A 6 -0.34 -14.57 7.13
N LYS A 7 -1.00 -15.67 7.49
CA LYS A 7 -2.24 -16.11 6.85
C LYS A 7 -3.44 -15.39 7.49
N LYS A 8 -4.57 -15.39 6.78
CA LYS A 8 -5.84 -14.91 7.33
C LYS A 8 -6.16 -15.69 8.61
N GLY A 9 -6.49 -14.98 9.68
CA GLY A 9 -6.77 -15.52 11.00
C GLY A 9 -5.55 -15.58 11.93
N ASP A 10 -4.33 -15.36 11.40
CA ASP A 10 -3.14 -15.28 12.22
C ASP A 10 -3.15 -14.00 13.07
N LYS A 11 -2.38 -14.04 14.17
CA LYS A 11 -2.21 -12.92 15.10
C LYS A 11 -0.74 -12.62 15.28
N LYS A 12 -0.34 -11.37 15.00
CA LYS A 12 0.98 -10.85 15.34
C LYS A 12 0.91 -10.16 16.70
N HIS A 13 1.83 -10.51 17.57
CA HIS A 13 1.95 -9.92 18.90
C HIS A 13 3.18 -9.02 18.93
N GLY A 14 3.10 -7.94 19.68
CA GLY A 14 4.25 -7.08 19.92
C GLY A 14 4.10 -6.26 21.18
N LYS A 15 5.07 -5.37 21.40
CA LYS A 15 5.04 -4.39 22.48
C LYS A 15 5.28 -3.01 21.89
N ASN A 16 4.56 -2.02 22.39
CA ASN A 16 4.80 -0.63 22.03
C ASN A 16 6.21 -0.24 22.50
N LYS A 17 7.07 0.26 21.59
CA LYS A 17 8.47 0.59 21.92
C LYS A 17 8.60 1.70 22.98
N LYS A 18 7.61 2.60 23.09
CA LYS A 18 7.60 3.72 24.04
C LYS A 18 6.95 3.34 25.38
N THR A 19 5.81 2.67 25.36
CA THR A 19 5.01 2.39 26.58
C THR A 19 5.21 0.99 27.15
N GLY A 20 5.82 0.06 26.40
CA GLY A 20 5.97 -1.34 26.78
C GLY A 20 4.66 -2.15 26.76
N GLN A 21 3.52 -1.51 26.51
CA GLN A 21 2.21 -2.16 26.50
C GLN A 21 2.14 -3.21 25.38
N PRO A 22 1.62 -4.42 25.68
CA PRO A 22 1.43 -5.44 24.65
C PRO A 22 0.33 -5.01 23.68
N TRP A 23 0.50 -5.39 22.42
CA TRP A 23 -0.53 -5.23 21.39
C TRP A 23 -0.65 -6.51 20.57
N VAL A 24 -1.82 -6.69 19.96
CA VAL A 24 -2.13 -7.81 19.07
C VAL A 24 -2.74 -7.25 17.79
N LYS A 25 -2.24 -7.69 16.64
CA LYS A 25 -2.80 -7.43 15.30
C LYS A 25 -3.33 -8.73 14.72
N GLU A 26 -4.62 -8.74 14.40
CA GLU A 26 -5.26 -9.84 13.68
C GLU A 26 -5.25 -9.57 12.17
N PHE A 27 -5.03 -10.60 11.36
CA PHE A 27 -5.00 -10.48 9.89
C PHE A 27 -6.29 -11.01 9.26
N PHE A 28 -7.00 -10.14 8.54
CA PHE A 28 -8.26 -10.48 7.88
C PHE A 28 -8.07 -10.95 6.42
N THR A 29 -6.84 -10.86 5.92
CA THR A 29 -6.35 -11.37 4.64
C THR A 29 -5.08 -12.18 4.86
N HIS A 30 -4.54 -12.81 3.81
CA HIS A 30 -3.10 -13.09 3.84
C HIS A 30 -2.34 -11.76 3.82
N TYR A 31 -1.22 -11.70 4.50
CA TYR A 31 -0.33 -10.56 4.54
C TYR A 31 1.10 -11.01 4.25
N GLY A 32 1.82 -10.17 3.54
CA GLY A 32 3.20 -10.38 3.19
C GLY A 32 3.77 -9.14 2.52
N TYR A 33 4.83 -9.35 1.76
CA TYR A 33 5.51 -8.28 1.06
C TYR A 33 5.96 -8.73 -0.33
N PHE A 34 6.19 -7.75 -1.21
CA PHE A 34 6.84 -8.00 -2.49
C PHE A 34 8.36 -8.09 -2.30
N GLU A 35 8.93 -9.22 -2.68
CA GLU A 35 10.37 -9.42 -2.66
C GLU A 35 11.08 -8.49 -3.66
N ASN A 36 12.19 -7.89 -3.21
CA ASN A 36 13.04 -6.94 -3.94
C ASN A 36 12.37 -5.61 -4.35
N ALA A 37 11.16 -5.31 -3.89
CA ALA A 37 10.50 -4.03 -4.17
C ALA A 37 10.60 -3.12 -2.94
N GLY A 38 11.58 -2.22 -2.94
CA GLY A 38 11.81 -1.27 -1.85
C GLY A 38 10.77 -0.16 -1.82
N ALA A 39 10.17 0.07 -0.66
CA ALA A 39 9.32 1.21 -0.37
C ALA A 39 10.18 2.44 0.00
N PRO A 40 9.62 3.68 -0.05
CA PRO A 40 10.38 4.90 0.25
C PRO A 40 11.03 4.95 1.64
N ASP A 41 10.54 4.17 2.60
CA ASP A 41 11.06 4.05 3.97
C ASP A 41 12.22 3.05 4.11
N GLY A 42 12.53 2.28 3.05
CA GLY A 42 13.59 1.27 3.02
C GLY A 42 13.14 -0.15 3.35
N ASP A 43 11.87 -0.35 3.69
CA ASP A 43 11.27 -1.69 3.89
C ASP A 43 10.71 -2.26 2.58
N ASN A 44 10.27 -3.52 2.59
CA ASN A 44 9.61 -4.12 1.43
C ASN A 44 8.17 -3.58 1.27
N LEU A 45 7.68 -3.48 0.03
CA LEU A 45 6.30 -3.10 -0.24
C LEU A 45 5.29 -4.11 0.33
N ASP A 46 4.47 -3.65 1.27
CA ASP A 46 3.41 -4.41 1.93
C ASP A 46 2.28 -4.84 0.99
N VAL A 47 1.82 -6.09 1.12
CA VAL A 47 0.68 -6.62 0.36
C VAL A 47 -0.29 -7.46 1.20
N TYR A 48 -1.57 -7.17 1.01
CA TYR A 48 -2.72 -7.83 1.62
C TYR A 48 -3.49 -8.59 0.53
N VAL A 49 -3.55 -9.92 0.62
CA VAL A 49 -4.12 -10.79 -0.42
C VAL A 49 -5.38 -11.48 0.08
N VAL A 50 -6.51 -11.23 -0.57
CA VAL A 50 -7.76 -11.96 -0.32
C VAL A 50 -7.57 -13.43 -0.73
N PRO A 51 -7.73 -14.40 0.18
CA PRO A 51 -7.50 -15.81 -0.12
C PRO A 51 -8.49 -16.32 -1.17
N ARG A 52 -8.01 -17.18 -2.08
CA ARG A 52 -8.82 -17.83 -3.14
C ARG A 52 -9.56 -16.84 -4.04
N ALA A 53 -9.04 -15.62 -4.19
CA ALA A 53 -9.58 -14.66 -5.13
C ALA A 53 -9.49 -15.19 -6.58
N LYS A 54 -10.48 -14.85 -7.40
CA LYS A 54 -10.43 -15.12 -8.84
C LYS A 54 -9.29 -14.33 -9.48
N ALA A 55 -8.76 -14.82 -10.60
CA ALA A 55 -7.74 -14.10 -11.36
C ALA A 55 -8.26 -12.76 -11.92
N LYS A 56 -7.34 -11.88 -12.30
CA LYS A 56 -7.60 -10.58 -12.97
C LYS A 56 -8.51 -9.63 -12.17
N LYS A 57 -8.32 -9.57 -10.85
CA LYS A 57 -8.94 -8.54 -10.00
C LYS A 57 -8.15 -7.24 -10.07
N PRO A 58 -8.82 -6.09 -9.87
CA PRO A 58 -8.12 -4.82 -9.66
C PRO A 58 -7.19 -4.93 -8.44
N ILE A 59 -6.10 -4.18 -8.51
CA ILE A 59 -5.14 -3.99 -7.43
C ILE A 59 -5.38 -2.59 -6.87
N TYR A 60 -5.56 -2.50 -5.56
CA TYR A 60 -5.78 -1.23 -4.88
C TYR A 60 -4.53 -0.87 -4.10
N VAL A 61 -4.03 0.35 -4.28
CA VAL A 61 -2.92 0.89 -3.50
C VAL A 61 -3.47 2.01 -2.63
N PHE A 62 -3.41 1.82 -1.31
CA PHE A 62 -3.78 2.84 -0.35
C PHE A 62 -2.54 3.62 0.05
N HIS A 63 -2.65 4.95 0.00
CA HIS A 63 -1.62 5.87 0.45
C HIS A 63 -1.89 6.20 1.91
N ASN A 64 -1.13 5.61 2.81
CA ASN A 64 -1.27 5.88 4.24
C ASN A 64 -0.56 7.19 4.59
N LEU A 65 -1.22 7.96 5.45
CA LEU A 65 -0.57 9.05 6.16
C LEU A 65 -0.05 8.57 7.50
N THR A 66 0.85 9.37 8.08
CA THR A 66 1.34 9.20 9.45
C THR A 66 0.18 9.14 10.44
N PRO A 67 0.36 8.56 11.65
CA PRO A 67 -0.74 8.46 12.63
C PRO A 67 -1.38 9.80 13.04
N ASP A 68 -0.65 10.91 12.90
CA ASP A 68 -1.14 12.27 13.12
C ASP A 68 -1.76 12.92 11.86
N GLY A 69 -1.71 12.23 10.71
CA GLY A 69 -2.26 12.67 9.43
C GLY A 69 -1.46 13.79 8.75
N SER A 70 -0.24 14.07 9.21
CA SER A 70 0.53 15.24 8.77
C SER A 70 1.31 15.02 7.46
N ALA A 71 1.75 13.79 7.19
CA ALA A 71 2.58 13.47 6.03
C ALA A 71 2.26 12.08 5.48
N PHE A 72 2.69 11.81 4.24
CA PHE A 72 2.73 10.46 3.70
C PHE A 72 3.66 9.57 4.52
N ASP A 73 3.20 8.34 4.77
CA ASP A 73 3.93 7.32 5.52
C ASP A 73 4.36 6.20 4.57
N GLU A 74 3.39 5.49 3.99
CA GLU A 74 3.65 4.28 3.21
C GLU A 74 2.52 3.96 2.21
N ASP A 75 2.87 3.16 1.21
CA ASP A 75 1.89 2.51 0.33
C ASP A 75 1.55 1.11 0.84
N LYS A 76 0.26 0.76 0.83
CA LYS A 76 -0.20 -0.61 1.12
C LYS A 76 -1.02 -1.17 -0.03
N VAL A 77 -0.61 -2.33 -0.53
CA VAL A 77 -1.23 -2.98 -1.68
C VAL A 77 -2.30 -3.98 -1.24
N PHE A 78 -3.46 -3.94 -1.86
CA PHE A 78 -4.56 -4.87 -1.64
C PHE A 78 -4.91 -5.58 -2.95
N MET A 79 -4.83 -6.92 -2.92
CA MET A 79 -5.06 -7.78 -4.09
C MET A 79 -6.23 -8.75 -3.84
N GLY A 80 -6.97 -9.04 -4.91
CA GLY A 80 -8.05 -10.04 -4.88
C GLY A 80 -9.40 -9.50 -4.36
N CYS A 81 -9.50 -8.20 -4.11
CA CYS A 81 -10.76 -7.53 -3.79
C CYS A 81 -11.69 -7.54 -5.03
N ASN A 82 -12.99 -7.66 -4.79
CA ASN A 82 -14.00 -7.62 -5.86
C ASN A 82 -14.22 -6.20 -6.38
N ASN A 83 -14.06 -5.20 -5.51
CA ASN A 83 -14.27 -3.79 -5.79
C ASN A 83 -13.57 -2.93 -4.72
N LEU A 84 -13.62 -1.62 -4.93
CA LEU A 84 -13.01 -0.63 -4.03
C LEU A 84 -13.60 -0.63 -2.62
N ASP A 85 -14.91 -0.88 -2.48
CA ASP A 85 -15.56 -0.87 -1.16
C ASP A 85 -15.07 -2.01 -0.27
N GLN A 86 -14.88 -3.20 -0.85
CA GLN A 86 -14.26 -4.32 -0.13
C GLN A 86 -12.81 -3.99 0.25
N ALA A 87 -12.05 -3.37 -0.65
CA ALA A 87 -10.66 -2.99 -0.39
C ALA A 87 -10.58 -1.96 0.74
N LYS A 88 -11.45 -0.94 0.74
CA LYS A 88 -11.54 0.08 1.80
C LYS A 88 -11.92 -0.53 3.14
N LEU A 89 -12.87 -1.46 3.17
CA LEU A 89 -13.25 -2.17 4.39
C LEU A 89 -12.05 -2.93 4.96
N LEU A 90 -11.36 -3.71 4.12
CA LEU A 90 -10.18 -4.47 4.54
C LEU A 90 -9.04 -3.55 4.98
N TRP A 91 -8.80 -2.44 4.30
CA TRP A 91 -7.81 -1.44 4.70
C TRP A 91 -8.13 -0.87 6.09
N LYS A 92 -9.38 -0.45 6.33
CA LYS A 92 -9.83 0.05 7.65
C LYS A 92 -9.61 -0.97 8.78
N MET A 93 -9.77 -2.26 8.49
CA MET A 93 -9.55 -3.32 9.49
C MET A 93 -8.07 -3.55 9.83
N HIS A 94 -7.14 -3.12 8.98
CA HIS A 94 -5.70 -3.31 9.19
C HIS A 94 -4.96 -2.02 9.59
N VAL A 95 -5.65 -0.89 9.64
CA VAL A 95 -5.12 0.43 9.99
C VAL A 95 -5.64 0.86 11.37
N HIS A 96 -4.76 1.42 12.19
CA HIS A 96 -5.09 1.77 13.58
C HIS A 96 -6.03 2.98 13.68
N GLU A 97 -5.76 4.03 12.92
CA GLU A 97 -6.48 5.31 12.94
C GLU A 97 -6.95 5.65 11.51
N PRO A 98 -7.92 4.90 10.94
CA PRO A 98 -8.25 4.98 9.52
C PRO A 98 -8.80 6.34 9.07
N GLU A 99 -9.31 7.15 9.99
CA GLU A 99 -9.78 8.51 9.67
C GLU A 99 -8.61 9.49 9.50
N LYS A 100 -7.55 9.35 10.30
CA LYS A 100 -6.36 10.21 10.26
C LYS A 100 -5.36 9.76 9.21
N MET A 101 -5.21 8.45 9.04
CA MET A 101 -4.21 7.84 8.17
C MET A 101 -4.64 7.74 6.70
N TRP A 102 -5.78 8.35 6.33
CA TRP A 102 -6.29 8.31 4.95
C TRP A 102 -5.61 9.34 4.04
N GLY A 103 -4.72 8.90 3.16
CA GLY A 103 -4.13 9.73 2.10
C GLY A 103 -4.84 9.60 0.75
N GLY A 104 -5.47 8.47 0.49
CA GLY A 104 -6.19 8.19 -0.75
C GLY A 104 -6.01 6.75 -1.21
N VAL A 105 -6.50 6.46 -2.42
CA VAL A 105 -6.40 5.14 -3.04
C VAL A 105 -6.34 5.29 -4.55
N CYS A 106 -5.46 4.51 -5.19
CA CYS A 106 -5.48 4.31 -6.64
C CYS A 106 -5.87 2.86 -6.97
N GLU A 107 -6.51 2.70 -8.13
CA GLU A 107 -6.81 1.40 -8.72
C GLU A 107 -5.87 1.13 -9.91
N PHE A 108 -5.31 -0.07 -9.96
CA PHE A 108 -4.44 -0.55 -11.04
C PHE A 108 -4.93 -1.89 -11.58
N THR A 109 -4.71 -2.12 -12.86
CA THR A 109 -4.73 -3.45 -13.46
C THR A 109 -3.50 -4.24 -13.03
N THR A 110 -3.54 -5.57 -13.18
CA THR A 110 -2.37 -6.42 -12.95
C THR A 110 -1.19 -6.05 -13.86
N GLU A 111 -1.46 -5.62 -15.08
CA GLU A 111 -0.43 -5.24 -16.05
C GLU A 111 0.27 -3.93 -15.64
N GLU A 112 -0.49 -2.86 -15.38
CA GLU A 112 0.05 -1.58 -14.90
C GLU A 112 0.90 -1.80 -13.64
N PHE A 113 0.36 -2.54 -12.67
CA PHE A 113 1.06 -2.77 -11.41
C PHE A 113 2.33 -3.59 -11.58
N SER A 114 2.34 -4.60 -12.47
CA SER A 114 3.55 -5.40 -12.73
C SER A 114 4.68 -4.56 -13.30
N LYS A 115 4.38 -3.61 -14.20
CA LYS A 115 5.38 -2.69 -14.73
C LYS A 115 5.93 -1.75 -13.66
N ILE A 116 5.06 -1.25 -12.77
CA ILE A 116 5.50 -0.43 -11.62
C ILE A 116 6.39 -1.24 -10.68
N LEU A 117 6.02 -2.49 -10.38
CA LEU A 117 6.79 -3.35 -9.49
C LEU A 117 8.19 -3.63 -10.04
N ASN A 118 8.33 -3.84 -11.35
CA ASN A 118 9.64 -4.00 -11.98
C ASN A 118 10.51 -2.73 -11.82
N ARG A 119 9.92 -1.54 -11.99
CA ARG A 119 10.65 -0.28 -11.76
C ARG A 119 11.06 -0.11 -10.30
N MET A 120 10.23 -0.52 -9.33
CA MET A 120 10.60 -0.47 -7.91
C MET A 120 11.83 -1.32 -7.59
N GLN A 121 12.00 -2.44 -8.30
CA GLN A 121 13.16 -3.31 -8.16
C GLN A 121 14.43 -2.67 -8.78
N GLU A 122 14.27 -1.75 -9.73
CA GLU A 122 15.35 -1.03 -10.41
C GLU A 122 15.72 0.28 -9.70
N THR A 123 14.70 0.97 -9.17
CA THR A 123 14.79 2.28 -8.53
C THR A 123 14.05 2.25 -7.19
N SER A 124 14.76 2.36 -6.08
CA SER A 124 14.21 2.16 -4.73
C SER A 124 13.48 3.39 -4.15
N GLN A 125 12.98 4.31 -4.99
CA GLN A 125 12.44 5.59 -4.53
C GLN A 125 11.26 6.04 -5.38
N GLY A 126 10.06 5.98 -4.81
CA GLY A 126 8.86 6.60 -5.39
C GLY A 126 7.56 6.02 -4.83
N ILE A 127 6.48 6.77 -4.99
CA ILE A 127 5.13 6.37 -4.60
C ILE A 127 4.40 5.72 -5.77
N ILE A 128 3.55 4.73 -5.48
CA ILE A 128 2.75 3.99 -6.46
C ILE A 128 1.42 4.74 -6.69
N ALA A 129 1.50 6.00 -7.11
CA ALA A 129 0.35 6.88 -7.25
C ALA A 129 0.13 7.30 -8.71
N LYS A 130 -1.05 7.04 -9.28
CA LYS A 130 -1.46 7.60 -10.58
C LYS A 130 -1.42 9.14 -10.55
N PRO A 131 -1.27 9.85 -11.69
CA PRO A 131 -1.18 11.32 -11.72
C PRO A 131 -2.15 12.05 -10.80
N ASP A 132 -3.43 11.72 -10.87
CA ASP A 132 -4.46 12.36 -10.04
C ASP A 132 -4.25 12.12 -8.54
N CYS A 133 -3.90 10.88 -8.14
CA CYS A 133 -3.60 10.54 -6.75
C CYS A 133 -2.35 11.30 -6.27
N PHE A 134 -1.28 11.31 -7.07
CA PHE A 134 -0.02 11.97 -6.73
C PHE A 134 -0.22 13.47 -6.52
N TYR A 135 -0.87 14.15 -7.46
CA TYR A 135 -1.13 15.58 -7.33
C TYR A 135 -2.14 15.88 -6.21
N SER A 136 -3.09 14.99 -5.92
CA SER A 136 -3.95 15.15 -4.75
C SER A 136 -3.15 15.17 -3.44
N LEU A 137 -2.19 14.24 -3.27
CA LEU A 137 -1.32 14.19 -2.10
C LEU A 137 -0.36 15.39 -2.05
N LYS A 138 0.26 15.72 -3.19
CA LYS A 138 1.21 16.84 -3.30
C LYS A 138 0.55 18.18 -3.00
N ASN A 139 -0.63 18.45 -3.57
CA ASN A 139 -1.34 19.71 -3.37
C ASN A 139 -1.87 19.88 -1.94
N LYS A 140 -2.08 18.78 -1.21
CA LYS A 140 -2.39 18.79 0.22
C LYS A 140 -1.16 18.94 1.11
N GLY A 141 0.04 18.97 0.54
CA GLY A 141 1.30 19.08 1.27
C GLY A 141 1.74 17.80 1.97
N PHE A 142 1.18 16.63 1.61
CA PHE A 142 1.52 15.37 2.26
C PHE A 142 2.81 14.73 1.73
N LEU A 143 3.25 15.10 0.52
CA LEU A 143 4.44 14.51 -0.09
C LEU A 143 5.69 15.38 0.14
N PRO A 144 6.86 14.79 0.43
CA PRO A 144 8.14 15.47 0.34
C PRO A 144 8.40 16.02 -1.07
N GLU A 145 9.12 17.14 -1.18
CA GLU A 145 9.37 17.80 -2.47
C GLU A 145 10.08 16.91 -3.51
N ASN A 146 10.94 16.01 -3.04
CA ASN A 146 11.76 15.13 -3.85
C ASN A 146 11.10 13.78 -4.19
N LEU A 147 9.90 13.49 -3.69
CA LEU A 147 9.22 12.23 -3.98
C LEU A 147 8.58 12.27 -5.37
N THR A 148 8.84 11.25 -6.18
CA THR A 148 8.28 11.08 -7.53
C THR A 148 7.27 9.94 -7.56
N SER A 149 6.39 9.93 -8.57
CA SER A 149 5.49 8.80 -8.82
C SER A 149 6.10 7.83 -9.83
N LEU A 150 6.03 6.54 -9.49
CA LEU A 150 6.46 5.44 -10.34
C LEU A 150 5.44 5.09 -11.45
N ALA A 151 4.20 5.60 -11.32
CA ALA A 151 3.13 5.34 -12.27
C ALA A 151 3.13 6.32 -13.46
N PHE A 152 3.87 7.44 -13.40
CA PHE A 152 3.79 8.51 -14.43
C PHE A 152 4.18 8.03 -15.83
N ASN A 153 5.21 7.18 -15.94
CA ASN A 153 5.66 6.68 -17.24
C ASN A 153 4.67 5.70 -17.90
N GLU A 154 3.79 5.06 -17.13
CA GLU A 154 2.70 4.25 -17.72
C GLU A 154 1.61 5.12 -18.36
N TYR A 155 1.45 6.35 -17.88
CA TYR A 155 0.49 7.30 -18.41
C TYR A 155 1.01 8.05 -19.62
N LEU A 156 2.33 8.28 -19.73
CA LEU A 156 2.95 8.98 -20.86
C LEU A 156 3.04 8.14 -22.15
N HIS A 157 2.98 6.81 -22.05
CA HIS A 157 3.04 5.92 -23.22
C HIS A 157 1.68 5.44 -23.74
N ASN A 158 0.58 5.80 -23.05
CA ASN A 158 -0.79 5.45 -23.42
C ASN A 158 -1.64 6.68 -23.80
N SER A 159 -1.01 7.85 -23.97
CA SER A 159 -1.62 9.13 -24.36
C SER A 159 -1.14 9.59 -25.74
#